data_AF-Q979R8-F1
#
_entry.id   AF-Q979R8-F1
#
_cell.length_a   1.000
_cell.length_b   1.000
_cell.length_c   1.000
_cell.angle_alpha   90.00
_cell.angle_beta   90.00
_cell.angle_gamma   90.00
#
_symmetry.space_group_name_H-M   'P 1'
#
loop_
_entity.id
_entity.type
_entity.pdbx_description
1 polymer ?
#
loop_
_entity_poly.entity_id
_entity_poly.type
_entity_poly.pdbx_seq_one_letter_code
_entity_poly.pdbx_strand_id
1 'polypeptide(L)'
;MLRSYTSRRRGLRTSILNLFFSNLIAYPLLIFRFLIPVVLLFIMVFLVKRYSKKAVPDDYPSEQQKRESFQTPNDYISTEYPHVKNNDIDYYLRLIERELDYADNILSSYKHLLKMYRKYDAMSHSSITRRRKRAAVKKEELFEEIVRIYARLGKLKYDIVVAGGVGGKY
;
A
#
# COMPACT_ATOMS: atom_id res chain seq x y z
N MET A 1 -8.40 74.93 1.51
CA MET A 1 -8.86 74.14 0.35
C MET A 1 -8.69 72.65 0.66
N LEU A 2 -9.75 71.96 1.04
CA LEU A 2 -9.75 70.51 1.29
C LEU A 2 -10.70 69.86 0.28
N ARG A 3 -10.15 69.12 -0.69
CA ARG A 3 -10.91 68.39 -1.71
C ARG A 3 -11.44 67.10 -1.11
N SER A 4 -12.75 67.03 -0.93
CA SER A 4 -13.49 65.82 -0.58
C SER A 4 -13.43 64.80 -1.72
N TYR A 5 -12.77 63.66 -1.50
CA TYR A 5 -12.94 62.46 -2.31
C TYR A 5 -14.06 61.61 -1.72
N THR A 6 -15.30 61.88 -2.14
CA THR A 6 -16.45 61.05 -1.79
C THR A 6 -16.87 60.16 -2.96
N SER A 7 -16.76 58.85 -2.71
CA SER A 7 -17.65 57.79 -3.22
C SER A 7 -17.59 57.44 -4.72
N ARG A 8 -16.66 56.54 -5.05
CA ARG A 8 -16.76 55.61 -6.19
C ARG A 8 -17.26 54.27 -5.65
N ARG A 9 -18.10 53.57 -6.43
CA ARG A 9 -18.65 52.21 -6.24
C ARG A 9 -20.10 52.13 -5.69
N ARG A 10 -21.04 52.58 -6.51
CA ARG A 10 -22.34 51.90 -6.62
C ARG A 10 -22.55 51.54 -8.09
N GLY A 11 -22.53 50.23 -8.38
CA GLY A 11 -22.78 49.73 -9.74
C GLY A 11 -22.00 48.46 -10.02
N LEU A 12 -22.41 47.35 -9.40
CA LEU A 12 -22.19 45.96 -9.85
C LEU A 12 -22.79 45.02 -8.80
N ARG A 13 -24.12 45.06 -8.68
CA ARG A 13 -24.90 43.96 -8.14
C ARG A 13 -25.92 43.55 -9.19
N THR A 14 -25.42 43.17 -10.36
CA THR A 14 -26.19 42.30 -11.25
C THR A 14 -26.37 40.98 -10.50
N SER A 15 -27.60 40.70 -10.09
CA SER A 15 -27.97 39.48 -9.39
C SER A 15 -27.46 38.28 -10.17
N ILE A 16 -26.66 37.42 -9.53
CA ILE A 16 -26.11 36.19 -10.13
C ILE A 16 -27.21 35.35 -10.81
N LEU A 17 -28.44 35.45 -10.29
CA LEU A 17 -29.64 34.85 -10.86
C LEU A 17 -29.95 35.36 -12.28
N ASN A 18 -29.86 36.67 -12.52
CA ASN A 18 -30.16 37.24 -13.84
C ASN A 18 -29.13 36.82 -14.88
N LEU A 19 -27.85 36.70 -14.47
CA LEU A 19 -26.76 36.19 -15.30
C LEU A 19 -26.92 34.69 -15.57
N PHE A 20 -27.44 33.92 -14.62
CA PHE A 20 -27.75 32.51 -14.81
C PHE A 20 -28.89 32.31 -15.81
N PHE A 21 -30.00 33.04 -15.67
CA PHE A 21 -31.13 32.94 -16.59
C PHE A 21 -30.80 33.42 -18.01
N SER A 22 -29.98 34.46 -18.17
CA SER A 22 -29.54 34.91 -19.49
C SER A 22 -28.68 33.84 -20.19
N ASN A 23 -27.79 33.17 -19.45
CA ASN A 23 -26.96 32.10 -20.00
C ASN A 23 -27.78 30.83 -20.31
N LEU A 24 -28.84 30.55 -19.54
CA LEU A 24 -29.75 29.42 -19.78
C LEU A 24 -30.50 29.55 -21.12
N ILE A 25 -30.84 30.77 -21.51
CA ILE A 25 -31.47 31.05 -22.80
C ILE A 25 -30.45 30.96 -23.95
N ALA A 26 -29.21 31.44 -23.73
CA ALA A 26 -28.18 31.49 -24.76
C ALA A 26 -27.57 30.12 -25.08
N TYR A 27 -27.33 29.26 -24.08
CA TYR A 27 -26.64 27.97 -24.25
C TYR A 27 -27.30 26.84 -23.43
N PRO A 28 -28.55 26.46 -23.76
CA PRO A 28 -29.33 25.52 -22.96
C PRO A 28 -28.66 24.15 -22.83
N LEU A 29 -28.13 23.60 -23.93
CA LEU A 29 -27.53 22.26 -23.95
C LEU A 29 -26.29 22.13 -23.05
N LEU A 30 -25.46 23.18 -22.99
CA LEU A 30 -24.24 23.20 -22.20
C LEU A 30 -24.57 23.24 -20.70
N ILE A 31 -25.58 24.02 -20.32
CA ILE A 31 -26.03 24.14 -18.92
C ILE A 31 -26.75 22.87 -18.47
N PHE A 32 -27.62 22.29 -19.29
CA PHE A 32 -28.31 21.04 -18.94
C PHE A 32 -27.34 19.87 -18.74
N ARG A 33 -26.24 19.81 -19.49
CA ARG A 33 -25.20 18.77 -19.31
C ARG A 33 -24.58 18.77 -17.91
N PHE A 34 -24.47 19.93 -17.26
CA PHE A 34 -23.96 20.05 -15.90
C PHE A 34 -25.06 20.05 -14.83
N LEU A 35 -26.22 20.63 -15.13
CA LEU A 35 -27.32 20.76 -14.17
C LEU A 35 -28.04 19.42 -13.92
N ILE A 36 -28.25 18.61 -14.96
CA ILE A 36 -28.90 17.30 -14.86
C ILE A 36 -28.20 16.36 -13.86
N PRO A 37 -26.88 16.11 -13.94
CA PRO A 37 -26.21 15.21 -13.00
C PRO A 37 -26.22 15.74 -11.56
N VAL A 38 -26.14 17.07 -11.37
CA VAL A 38 -26.23 17.68 -10.04
C VAL A 38 -27.62 17.47 -9.43
N VAL A 39 -28.69 17.72 -10.20
CA VAL A 39 -30.07 17.49 -9.76
C VAL A 39 -30.34 16.02 -9.49
N LEU A 40 -29.83 15.11 -10.34
CA LEU A 40 -29.92 13.66 -10.13
C LEU A 40 -29.26 13.22 -8.83
N LEU A 41 -28.08 13.75 -8.50
CA LEU A 41 -27.38 13.44 -7.26
C LEU A 41 -28.19 13.89 -6.04
N PHE A 42 -28.76 15.10 -6.10
CA PHE A 42 -29.66 15.60 -5.06
C PHE A 42 -30.90 14.70 -4.87
N ILE A 43 -31.53 14.27 -5.97
CA ILE A 43 -32.68 13.36 -5.93
C ILE A 43 -32.28 12.01 -5.33
N MET A 44 -31.15 11.44 -5.76
CA MET A 44 -30.61 10.17 -5.22
C MET A 44 -30.38 10.25 -3.72
N VAL A 45 -29.69 11.30 -3.24
CA VAL A 45 -29.45 11.50 -1.80
C VAL A 45 -30.76 11.67 -1.04
N PHE A 46 -31.71 12.42 -1.60
CA PHE A 46 -33.02 12.59 -0.99
C PHE A 46 -33.82 11.29 -0.93
N LEU A 47 -33.83 10.50 -2.00
CA LEU A 47 -34.46 9.18 -2.06
C LEU A 47 -33.82 8.23 -1.05
N VAL A 48 -32.49 8.12 -1.04
CA VAL A 48 -31.78 7.31 -0.05
C VAL A 48 -32.12 7.77 1.36
N LYS A 49 -32.14 9.07 1.65
CA LYS A 49 -32.49 9.57 2.99
C LYS A 49 -33.97 9.31 3.36
N ARG A 50 -34.89 9.39 2.39
CA ARG A 50 -36.34 9.20 2.59
C ARG A 50 -36.71 7.73 2.74
N TYR A 51 -36.04 6.84 1.98
CA TYR A 51 -36.31 5.40 1.93
C TYR A 51 -35.30 4.55 2.70
N SER A 52 -34.22 5.14 3.21
CA SER A 52 -33.39 4.52 4.24
C SER A 52 -34.23 4.42 5.50
N LYS A 53 -34.93 3.30 5.60
CA LYS A 53 -35.45 2.82 6.87
C LYS A 53 -34.24 2.77 7.79
N LYS A 54 -34.24 3.58 8.86
CA LYS A 54 -33.32 3.34 9.98
C LYS A 54 -33.47 1.86 10.29
N ALA A 55 -32.39 1.10 10.18
CA ALA A 55 -32.39 -0.29 10.60
C ALA A 55 -32.79 -0.28 12.07
N VAL A 56 -34.07 -0.57 12.33
CA VAL A 56 -34.54 -0.86 13.67
C VAL A 56 -33.93 -2.23 13.93
N PRO A 57 -33.06 -2.38 14.94
CA PRO A 57 -32.57 -3.70 15.30
C PRO A 57 -33.80 -4.55 15.61
N ASP A 58 -33.98 -5.66 14.90
CA ASP A 58 -35.15 -6.53 15.06
C ASP A 58 -35.23 -7.10 16.49
N ASP A 59 -34.11 -7.09 17.24
CA ASP A 59 -34.09 -7.48 18.64
C ASP A 59 -32.93 -6.85 19.43
N TYR A 60 -33.03 -6.83 20.76
CA TYR A 60 -31.89 -6.50 21.61
C TYR A 60 -30.81 -7.60 21.46
N PRO A 61 -29.52 -7.24 21.36
CA PRO A 61 -28.46 -8.22 21.18
C PRO A 61 -28.49 -9.23 22.35
N SER A 62 -28.54 -10.52 22.02
CA SER A 62 -28.57 -11.57 23.02
C SER A 62 -27.28 -11.56 23.85
N GLU A 63 -27.32 -12.05 25.08
CA GLU A 63 -26.13 -12.17 25.94
C GLU A 63 -25.04 -13.05 25.28
N GLN A 64 -25.41 -13.92 24.35
CA GLN A 64 -24.46 -14.70 23.53
C GLN A 64 -23.80 -13.84 22.44
N GLN A 65 -24.56 -12.98 21.74
CA GLN A 65 -24.01 -12.05 20.74
C GLN A 65 -23.11 -10.98 21.37
N LYS A 66 -23.40 -10.52 22.59
CA LYS A 66 -22.50 -9.62 23.33
C LYS A 66 -21.18 -10.30 23.72
N ARG A 67 -21.19 -11.64 23.84
CA ARG A 67 -20.02 -12.46 24.16
C ARG A 67 -19.32 -13.00 22.92
N GLU A 68 -19.87 -12.79 21.72
CA GLU A 68 -19.13 -13.04 20.50
C GLU A 68 -17.95 -12.07 20.46
N SER A 69 -16.77 -12.62 20.79
CA SER A 69 -15.51 -11.93 20.51
C SER A 69 -15.45 -11.73 19.01
N PHE A 70 -15.56 -10.48 18.57
CA PHE A 70 -15.33 -10.13 17.18
C PHE A 70 -13.91 -10.61 16.83
N GLN A 71 -13.82 -11.72 16.08
CA GLN A 71 -12.54 -12.23 15.62
C GLN A 71 -12.06 -11.24 14.56
N THR A 72 -11.35 -10.21 14.99
CA THR A 72 -10.64 -9.33 14.07
C THR A 72 -9.73 -10.23 13.24
N PRO A 73 -9.85 -10.23 11.90
CA PRO A 73 -8.93 -10.95 11.04
C PRO A 73 -7.51 -10.56 11.44
N ASN A 74 -6.63 -11.56 11.55
CA ASN A 74 -5.24 -11.36 11.91
C ASN A 74 -4.47 -10.79 10.70
N ASP A 75 -4.93 -9.63 10.24
CA ASP A 75 -4.47 -8.91 9.07
C ASP A 75 -3.42 -7.87 9.49
N TYR A 76 -2.54 -7.49 8.56
CA TYR A 76 -1.48 -6.48 8.73
C TYR A 76 -1.93 -5.22 9.49
N ILE A 77 -3.16 -4.74 9.23
CA ILE A 77 -3.70 -3.55 9.89
C ILE A 77 -3.92 -3.80 11.39
N SER A 78 -4.40 -4.98 11.79
CA SER A 78 -4.68 -5.30 13.19
C SER A 78 -3.40 -5.40 14.03
N THR A 79 -2.31 -5.89 13.44
CA THR A 79 -1.00 -6.00 14.08
C THR A 79 -0.24 -4.68 14.11
N GLU A 80 -0.33 -3.86 13.05
CA GLU A 80 0.45 -2.61 12.93
C GLU A 80 -0.23 -1.41 13.60
N TYR A 81 -1.56 -1.33 13.56
CA TYR A 81 -2.32 -0.19 14.05
C TYR A 81 -2.04 0.20 15.52
N PRO A 82 -1.87 -0.75 16.47
CA PRO A 82 -1.48 -0.41 17.84
C PRO A 82 -0.10 0.27 17.93
N HIS A 83 0.87 -0.16 17.12
CA HIS A 83 2.23 0.39 17.11
C HIS A 83 2.26 1.78 16.46
N VAL A 84 1.51 1.99 15.37
CA VAL A 84 1.32 3.31 14.75
C VAL A 84 0.63 4.28 15.70
N LYS A 85 -0.47 3.86 16.34
CA LYS A 85 -1.24 4.71 17.28
C LYS A 85 -0.39 5.17 18.46
N ASN A 86 0.50 4.31 18.94
CA ASN A 86 1.35 4.59 20.10
C ASN A 86 2.69 5.26 19.73
N ASN A 87 2.93 5.56 18.44
CA ASN A 87 4.24 6.03 17.95
C ASN A 87 5.40 5.16 18.45
N ASP A 88 5.22 3.84 18.44
CA ASP A 88 6.20 2.86 18.92
C ASP A 88 7.34 2.71 17.88
N ILE A 89 8.22 3.70 17.83
CA ILE A 89 9.36 3.73 16.90
C ILE A 89 10.31 2.55 17.17
N ASP A 90 10.45 2.13 18.42
CA ASP A 90 11.31 1.02 18.84
C ASP A 90 10.84 -0.32 18.26
N TYR A 91 9.53 -0.51 18.05
CA TYR A 91 9.00 -1.67 17.34
C TYR A 91 9.54 -1.73 15.90
N TYR A 92 9.42 -0.63 15.15
CA TYR A 92 9.88 -0.56 13.76
C TYR A 92 11.40 -0.69 13.65
N LEU A 93 12.13 -0.11 14.60
CA LEU A 93 13.59 -0.19 14.64
C LEU A 93 14.06 -1.62 14.85
N ARG A 94 13.45 -2.36 15.78
CA ARG A 94 13.71 -3.79 15.99
C ARG A 94 13.33 -4.67 14.81
N LEU A 95 12.29 -4.30 14.06
CA LEU A 95 11.89 -5.03 12.85
C LEU A 95 12.97 -4.89 11.77
N ILE A 96 13.46 -3.67 11.54
CA ILE A 96 14.54 -3.38 10.60
C ILE A 96 15.83 -4.09 11.01
N GLU A 97 16.21 -4.04 12.29
CA GLU A 97 17.38 -4.75 12.81
C GLU A 97 17.31 -6.26 12.52
N ARG A 98 16.16 -6.88 12.75
CA ARG A 98 15.96 -8.30 12.46
C ARG A 98 16.10 -8.61 10.97
N GLU A 99 15.58 -7.76 10.10
CA GLU A 99 15.73 -7.94 8.65
C GLU A 99 17.18 -7.78 8.19
N LEU A 100 17.92 -6.83 8.77
CA LEU A 100 19.35 -6.64 8.50
C LEU A 100 20.19 -7.84 8.97
N ASP A 101 19.93 -8.33 10.19
CA ASP A 101 20.59 -9.53 10.72
C ASP A 101 20.31 -10.75 9.83
N TYR A 102 19.07 -10.90 9.36
CA TYR A 102 18.72 -11.97 8.44
C TYR A 102 19.46 -11.86 7.11
N ALA A 103 19.54 -10.65 6.54
CA ALA A 103 20.28 -10.40 5.31
C ALA A 103 21.78 -10.69 5.47
N ASP A 104 22.39 -10.29 6.58
CA ASP A 104 23.82 -10.53 6.84
C ASP A 104 24.12 -12.03 7.04
N ASN A 105 23.23 -12.77 7.69
CA ASN A 105 23.33 -14.22 7.82
C ASN A 105 23.28 -14.93 6.45
N ILE A 106 22.42 -14.48 5.54
CA ILE A 106 22.35 -15.01 4.18
C ILE A 106 23.64 -14.67 3.41
N LEU A 107 24.12 -13.44 3.51
CA LEU A 107 25.36 -13.01 2.86
C LEU A 107 26.56 -13.82 3.34
N SER A 108 26.65 -14.06 4.64
CA SER A 108 27.71 -14.87 5.26
C SER A 108 27.65 -16.32 4.77
N SER A 109 26.45 -16.90 4.67
CA SER A 109 26.23 -18.24 4.10
C SER A 109 26.65 -18.29 2.62
N TYR A 110 26.30 -17.28 1.83
CA TYR A 110 26.70 -17.16 0.43
C TYR A 110 28.23 -17.13 0.26
N LYS A 111 28.92 -16.30 1.05
CA LYS A 111 30.40 -16.21 1.05
C LYS A 111 31.04 -17.57 1.40
N HIS A 112 30.48 -18.27 2.39
CA HIS A 112 30.95 -19.60 2.78
C HIS A 112 30.82 -20.62 1.64
N LEU A 113 29.65 -20.71 1.01
CA LEU A 113 29.41 -21.61 -0.11
C LEU A 113 30.34 -21.29 -1.28
N LEU A 114 30.56 -20.02 -1.60
CA LEU A 114 31.48 -19.60 -2.66
C LEU A 114 32.92 -20.06 -2.38
N LYS A 115 33.37 -19.96 -1.12
CA LYS A 115 34.69 -20.45 -0.70
C LYS A 115 34.79 -21.97 -0.87
N MET A 116 33.76 -22.71 -0.48
CA MET A 116 33.70 -24.16 -0.65
C MET A 116 33.65 -24.57 -2.12
N TYR A 117 32.89 -23.84 -2.94
CA TYR A 117 32.83 -24.05 -4.38
C TYR A 117 34.21 -23.93 -5.01
N ARG A 118 34.94 -22.83 -4.75
CA ARG A 118 36.31 -22.62 -5.26
C ARG A 118 37.26 -23.74 -4.82
N LYS A 119 37.12 -24.22 -3.59
CA LYS A 119 37.91 -25.35 -3.08
C LYS A 119 37.64 -26.63 -3.88
N TYR A 120 36.38 -26.97 -4.13
CA TYR A 120 36.03 -28.18 -4.89
C TYR A 120 36.29 -28.04 -6.38
N ASP A 121 36.18 -26.84 -6.93
CA ASP A 121 36.57 -26.52 -8.30
C ASP A 121 38.06 -26.84 -8.54
N ALA A 122 38.95 -26.33 -7.67
CA ALA A 122 40.36 -26.67 -7.73
C ALA A 122 40.61 -28.19 -7.59
N MET A 123 39.85 -28.89 -6.73
CA MET A 123 39.98 -30.34 -6.57
C MET A 123 39.42 -31.14 -7.76
N SER A 124 38.53 -30.57 -8.56
CA SER A 124 37.99 -31.20 -9.75
C SER A 124 39.05 -31.35 -10.86
N HIS A 125 40.13 -30.56 -10.80
CA HIS A 125 41.27 -30.68 -11.71
C HIS A 125 42.39 -31.60 -11.20
N SER A 126 42.17 -32.31 -10.10
CA SER A 126 43.16 -33.26 -9.53
C SER A 126 43.47 -34.41 -10.49
N SER A 127 44.74 -34.85 -10.52
CA SER A 127 45.20 -36.03 -11.26
C SER A 127 44.56 -37.34 -10.78
N ILE A 128 44.20 -37.41 -9.50
CA ILE A 128 43.53 -38.57 -8.90
C ILE A 128 42.06 -38.66 -9.34
N THR A 129 41.72 -39.67 -10.15
CA THR A 129 40.39 -39.87 -10.75
C THR A 129 39.25 -39.92 -9.71
N ARG A 130 39.45 -40.62 -8.58
CA ARG A 130 38.44 -40.74 -7.51
C ARG A 130 38.15 -39.39 -6.85
N ARG A 131 39.20 -38.58 -6.63
CA ARG A 131 39.09 -37.25 -6.03
C ARG A 131 38.40 -36.28 -6.97
N ARG A 132 38.77 -36.30 -8.26
CA ARG A 132 38.12 -35.51 -9.31
C ARG A 132 36.62 -35.77 -9.39
N LYS A 133 36.20 -37.04 -9.48
CA LYS A 133 34.78 -37.40 -9.56
C LYS A 133 33.99 -36.91 -8.32
N ARG A 134 34.52 -37.13 -7.12
CA ARG A 134 33.87 -36.64 -5.88
C ARG A 134 33.79 -35.11 -5.82
N ALA A 135 34.84 -34.43 -6.27
CA ALA A 135 34.89 -32.98 -6.28
C ALA A 135 33.93 -32.37 -7.32
N ALA A 136 33.76 -33.00 -8.47
CA ALA A 136 32.79 -32.57 -9.49
C ALA A 136 31.34 -32.61 -8.95
N VAL A 137 30.95 -33.71 -8.30
CA VAL A 137 29.61 -33.84 -7.68
C VAL A 137 29.40 -32.77 -6.60
N LYS A 138 30.37 -32.62 -5.68
CA LYS A 138 30.33 -31.60 -4.62
C LYS A 138 30.25 -30.16 -5.18
N LYS A 139 30.96 -29.89 -6.28
CA LYS A 139 30.95 -28.59 -6.94
C LYS A 139 29.56 -28.27 -7.51
N GLU A 140 28.92 -29.26 -8.12
CA GLU A 140 27.58 -29.14 -8.68
C GLU A 140 26.53 -28.92 -7.58
N GLU A 141 26.56 -29.71 -6.50
CA GLU A 141 25.71 -29.52 -5.32
C GLU A 141 25.83 -28.09 -4.75
N LEU A 142 27.05 -27.61 -4.57
CA LEU A 142 27.29 -26.26 -4.05
C LEU A 142 26.84 -25.16 -5.02
N PHE A 143 26.94 -25.40 -6.33
CA PHE A 143 26.48 -24.45 -7.33
C PHE A 143 24.97 -24.28 -7.29
N GLU A 144 24.21 -25.37 -7.20
CA GLU A 144 22.76 -25.34 -7.04
C GLU A 144 22.35 -24.59 -5.78
N GLU A 145 23.07 -24.79 -4.68
CA GLU A 145 22.81 -24.11 -3.42
C GLU A 145 23.11 -22.61 -3.50
N ILE A 146 24.19 -22.21 -4.17
CA ILE A 146 24.53 -20.82 -4.45
C ILE A 146 23.42 -20.14 -5.27
N VAL A 147 22.93 -20.79 -6.33
CA VAL A 147 21.83 -20.28 -7.17
C VAL A 147 20.55 -20.13 -6.35
N ARG A 148 20.24 -21.10 -5.48
CA ARG A 148 19.08 -21.04 -4.59
C ARG A 148 19.16 -19.86 -3.62
N ILE A 149 20.33 -19.63 -3.01
CA ILE A 149 20.53 -18.48 -2.12
C ILE A 149 20.45 -17.16 -2.89
N TYR A 150 21.03 -17.09 -4.09
CA TYR A 150 20.93 -15.91 -4.94
C TYR A 150 19.47 -15.59 -5.31
N ALA A 151 18.67 -16.60 -5.65
CA ALA A 151 17.24 -16.43 -5.91
C ALA A 151 16.47 -15.93 -4.68
N ARG A 152 16.84 -16.40 -3.46
CA ARG A 152 16.27 -15.92 -2.20
C ARG A 152 16.63 -14.45 -1.91
N LEU A 153 17.89 -14.06 -2.14
CA LEU A 153 18.33 -12.66 -2.05
C LEU A 153 17.58 -11.76 -3.05
N GLY A 154 17.35 -12.27 -4.26
CA GLY A 154 16.52 -11.60 -5.26
C GLY A 154 15.11 -11.34 -4.75
N LYS A 155 14.46 -12.34 -4.13
CA LYS A 155 13.12 -12.18 -3.53
C LYS A 155 13.10 -11.17 -2.39
N LEU A 156 14.07 -11.21 -1.47
CA LEU A 156 14.18 -10.23 -0.39
C LEU A 156 14.28 -8.79 -0.91
N LYS A 157 15.04 -8.58 -2.00
CA LYS A 157 15.12 -7.27 -2.65
C LYS A 157 13.74 -6.81 -3.17
N TYR A 158 12.95 -7.71 -3.75
CA TYR A 158 11.60 -7.38 -4.21
C TYR A 158 10.63 -7.13 -3.05
N ASP A 159 10.69 -7.93 -1.98
CA ASP A 159 9.85 -7.74 -0.79
C ASP A 159 10.13 -6.40 -0.10
N ILE A 160 11.41 -5.99 0.01
CA ILE A 160 11.81 -4.68 0.58
C ILE A 160 11.37 -3.52 -0.32
N VAL A 161 11.46 -3.66 -1.65
CA VAL A 161 11.02 -2.62 -2.61
C VAL A 161 9.50 -2.49 -2.62
N VAL A 162 8.75 -3.58 -2.44
CA VAL A 162 7.29 -3.57 -2.33
C VAL A 162 6.82 -3.08 -0.96
N ALA A 163 7.58 -3.30 0.12
CA ALA A 163 7.29 -2.74 1.44
C ALA A 163 7.57 -1.22 1.51
N GLY A 164 8.61 -0.74 0.79
CA GLY A 164 8.91 0.70 0.66
C GLY A 164 8.13 1.44 -0.43
N GLY A 165 7.39 0.71 -1.28
CA GLY A 165 6.64 1.25 -2.41
C GLY A 165 5.29 0.57 -2.53
N VAL A 166 4.25 1.28 -2.08
CA VAL A 166 2.81 1.10 -2.36
C VAL A 166 2.45 -0.24 -3.01
N GLY A 167 1.77 -1.08 -2.22
CA GLY A 167 1.33 -2.42 -2.59
C GLY A 167 0.91 -2.61 -4.04
N GLY A 168 1.56 -3.57 -4.68
CA GLY A 168 1.14 -4.17 -5.94
C GLY A 168 1.21 -5.69 -5.79
N LYS A 169 0.09 -6.30 -5.41
CA LYS A 169 -0.11 -7.76 -5.46
C LYS A 169 0.05 -8.25 -6.90
N TYR A 170 0.80 -9.33 -7.08
CA TYR A 170 0.56 -10.35 -8.09
C TYR A 170 0.65 -11.72 -7.44
#